data_AF-A0A954EB20-F1
#
_entry.id   AF-A0A954EB20-F1
#
_cell.length_a   1.000
_cell.length_b   1.000
_cell.length_c   1.000
_cell.angle_alpha   90.00
_cell.angle_beta   90.00
_cell.angle_gamma   90.00
#
_symmetry.space_group_name_H-M   'P 1'
#
loop_
_entity.id
_entity.type
_entity.pdbx_description
1 polymer ?
#
loop_
_entity_poly.entity_id
_entity_poly.type
_entity_poly.pdbx_seq_one_letter_code
_entity_poly.pdbx_strand_id
1 'polypeptide(L)'
;MMQDNLPIVQRALGQDFYQLHPKIQEQYGISSESDSAFIGTGVMEDVWHGKWYVVPFLVLGSLRRILFPETGRNIPFEIRNYAYLDRFGRETVTWKRLFFFPARKREFDEFFVFSESRRTPILYAGTHQHLSVDLHFSVDIERIYLSSSGTQSA
;
A
#
# COMPACT_ATOMS: atom_id res chain seq x y z
N MET A 1 8.48 28.62 0.77
CA MET A 1 9.47 27.52 0.76
C MET A 1 8.82 26.41 -0.03
N MET A 2 9.37 26.06 -1.19
CA MET A 2 9.00 24.82 -1.89
C MET A 2 9.44 23.67 -0.96
N GLN A 3 8.49 22.91 -0.44
CA GLN A 3 8.81 21.59 0.09
C GLN A 3 9.07 20.75 -1.14
N ASP A 4 10.31 20.34 -1.38
CA ASP A 4 10.60 19.30 -2.37
C ASP A 4 9.82 18.06 -1.89
N ASN A 5 8.69 17.78 -2.54
CA ASN A 5 7.82 16.65 -2.19
C ASN A 5 8.46 15.37 -2.74
N LEU A 6 9.51 14.93 -2.04
CA LEU A 6 10.20 13.69 -2.33
C LEU A 6 9.21 12.51 -2.16
N PRO A 7 9.23 11.50 -3.05
CA PRO A 7 8.43 10.29 -2.90
C PRO A 7 8.54 9.69 -1.49
N ILE A 8 7.41 9.29 -0.90
CA ILE A 8 7.33 8.88 0.52
C ILE A 8 8.32 7.75 0.85
N VAL A 9 8.46 6.77 -0.04
CA VAL A 9 9.36 5.61 0.17
C VAL A 9 10.82 6.02 0.01
N GLN A 10 11.12 6.88 -0.98
CA GLN A 10 12.46 7.43 -1.15
C GLN A 10 12.88 8.27 0.06
N ARG A 11 11.95 9.02 0.64
CA ARG A 11 12.18 9.77 1.88
C ARG A 11 12.45 8.86 3.08
N ALA A 12 11.77 7.72 3.16
CA ALA A 12 11.96 6.76 4.24
C ALA A 12 13.29 5.99 4.14
N LEU A 13 13.70 5.61 2.92
CA LEU A 13 14.91 4.82 2.66
C LEU A 13 16.16 5.69 2.43
N GLY A 14 16.00 6.97 2.10
CA GLY A 14 17.13 7.83 1.74
C GLY A 14 17.93 7.29 0.56
N GLN A 15 19.25 7.22 0.71
CA GLN A 15 20.16 6.72 -0.34
C GLN A 15 19.95 5.23 -0.65
N ASP A 16 19.44 4.45 0.29
CA ASP A 16 19.19 3.01 0.09
C ASP A 16 18.10 2.74 -0.94
N PHE A 17 17.27 3.74 -1.25
CA PHE A 17 16.30 3.67 -2.33
C PHE A 17 16.95 3.35 -3.69
N TYR A 18 18.15 3.86 -3.95
CA TYR A 18 18.83 3.63 -5.23
C TYR A 18 19.45 2.23 -5.34
N GLN A 19 19.51 1.48 -4.24
CA GLN A 19 19.92 0.07 -4.24
C GLN A 19 18.77 -0.87 -4.65
N LEU A 20 17.54 -0.35 -4.74
CA LEU A 20 16.37 -1.13 -5.15
C LEU A 20 16.44 -1.50 -6.62
N HIS A 21 15.78 -2.60 -6.99
CA HIS A 21 15.59 -2.94 -8.40
C HIS A 21 14.86 -1.78 -9.14
N PRO A 22 15.24 -1.42 -10.38
CA PRO A 22 14.67 -0.25 -11.08
C PRO A 22 13.14 -0.22 -11.17
N LYS A 23 12.49 -1.37 -11.40
CA LYS A 23 11.01 -1.46 -11.40
C LYS A 23 10.37 -1.12 -10.05
N ILE A 24 11.08 -1.41 -8.96
CA ILE A 24 10.62 -1.09 -7.60
C ILE A 24 10.80 0.40 -7.34
N GLN A 25 11.88 1.00 -7.83
CA GLN A 25 12.06 2.45 -7.81
C GLN A 25 10.96 3.15 -8.61
N GLU A 26 10.60 2.65 -9.79
CA GLU A 26 9.50 3.18 -10.60
C GLU A 26 8.15 3.12 -9.86
N GLN A 27 7.86 1.99 -9.22
CA GLN A 27 6.62 1.81 -8.46
C GLN A 27 6.50 2.72 -7.23
N TYR A 28 7.62 3.00 -6.56
CA TYR A 28 7.64 3.71 -5.27
C TYR A 28 8.24 5.12 -5.34
N GLY A 29 8.72 5.53 -6.51
CA GLY A 29 9.31 6.85 -6.78
C GLY A 29 8.29 7.88 -7.26
N ILE A 30 7.00 7.65 -7.04
CA ILE A 30 5.94 8.60 -7.38
C ILE A 30 5.73 9.62 -6.26
N SER A 31 5.49 10.87 -6.64
CA SER A 31 5.13 11.97 -5.73
C SER A 31 3.99 12.82 -6.32
N SER A 32 3.36 13.66 -5.50
CA SER A 32 2.25 14.53 -5.90
C SER A 32 2.65 15.57 -6.96
N GLU A 33 3.93 15.89 -7.07
CA GLU A 33 4.49 16.75 -8.12
C GLU A 33 4.81 15.97 -9.39
N SER A 34 4.98 14.66 -9.28
CA SER A 34 5.12 13.78 -10.42
C SER A 34 3.73 13.59 -11.04
N ASP A 35 3.52 14.04 -12.28
CA ASP A 35 2.27 13.75 -13.03
C ASP A 35 2.25 12.28 -13.51
N SER A 36 2.63 11.36 -12.63
CA SER A 36 2.83 9.95 -12.90
C SER A 36 2.07 9.09 -11.90
N ALA A 37 1.56 7.97 -12.41
CA ALA A 37 0.94 6.93 -11.63
C ALA A 37 1.57 5.60 -12.01
N PHE A 38 1.69 4.70 -11.05
CA PHE A 38 2.12 3.34 -11.34
C PHE A 38 0.89 2.45 -11.50
N ILE A 39 0.77 1.79 -12.64
CA ILE A 39 -0.25 0.77 -12.88
C ILE A 39 0.43 -0.52 -13.29
N GLY A 40 0.27 -1.56 -12.47
CA GLY A 40 0.82 -2.88 -12.72
C GLY A 40 -0.27 -3.93 -12.79
N THR A 41 -0.15 -4.88 -13.70
CA THR A 41 -1.07 -6.03 -13.80
C THR A 41 -0.31 -7.33 -13.64
N GLY A 42 -0.96 -8.34 -13.08
CA GLY A 42 -0.38 -9.68 -12.95
C GLY A 42 -1.43 -10.74 -12.66
N VAL A 43 -0.95 -11.95 -12.36
CA VAL A 43 -1.79 -13.07 -11.94
C VAL A 43 -1.21 -13.62 -10.63
N MET A 44 -2.03 -13.64 -9.58
CA MET A 44 -1.68 -14.33 -8.34
C MET A 44 -1.94 -15.82 -8.52
N GLU A 45 -0.90 -16.63 -8.33
CA GLU A 45 -0.99 -18.09 -8.46
C GLU A 45 -1.96 -18.69 -7.43
N ASP A 46 -1.86 -18.26 -6.17
CA ASP A 46 -2.73 -18.72 -5.09
C ASP A 46 -3.14 -17.55 -4.18
N VAL A 47 -4.44 -17.47 -3.91
CA VAL A 47 -5.05 -16.56 -2.95
C VAL A 47 -5.81 -17.40 -1.94
N TRP A 48 -5.39 -17.34 -0.69
CA TRP A 48 -5.95 -18.12 0.40
C TRP A 48 -6.06 -17.28 1.67
N HIS A 49 -6.87 -17.75 2.62
CA HIS A 49 -6.95 -17.18 3.96
C HIS A 49 -6.83 -18.28 5.01
N GLY A 50 -6.66 -17.89 6.27
CA GLY A 50 -6.55 -18.81 7.40
C GLY A 50 -7.81 -19.65 7.66
N LYS A 51 -7.87 -20.24 8.86
CA LYS A 51 -8.95 -21.16 9.25
C LYS A 51 -10.35 -20.56 9.08
N TRP A 52 -11.34 -21.41 8.85
CA TRP A 52 -12.73 -21.03 8.55
C TRP A 52 -13.36 -20.03 9.54
N TYR A 53 -12.96 -20.04 10.81
CA TYR A 53 -13.50 -19.14 11.83
C TYR A 53 -13.06 -17.66 11.65
N VAL A 54 -12.07 -17.37 10.80
CA VAL A 54 -11.69 -15.99 10.48
C VAL A 54 -12.60 -15.36 9.43
N VAL A 55 -13.36 -16.17 8.69
CA VAL A 55 -14.21 -15.73 7.57
C VAL A 55 -15.20 -14.64 7.96
N PRO A 56 -15.92 -14.69 9.10
CA PRO A 56 -16.83 -13.60 9.49
C PRO A 56 -16.11 -12.25 9.61
N PHE A 57 -14.89 -12.23 10.15
CA PHE A 57 -14.07 -11.02 10.23
C PHE A 57 -13.60 -10.55 8.85
N LEU A 58 -13.25 -11.46 7.95
CA LEU A 58 -12.89 -11.12 6.56
C LEU A 58 -14.08 -10.53 5.79
N VAL A 59 -15.28 -11.07 5.99
CA VAL A 59 -16.51 -10.54 5.38
C VAL A 59 -16.75 -9.11 5.88
N LEU A 60 -16.64 -8.88 7.19
CA LEU A 60 -16.79 -7.55 7.78
C LEU A 60 -15.69 -6.58 7.28
N GLY A 61 -14.45 -7.05 7.17
CA GLY A 61 -13.33 -6.29 6.60
C GLY A 61 -13.51 -5.94 5.12
N SER A 62 -14.23 -6.79 4.36
CA SER A 62 -14.50 -6.56 2.94
C SER A 62 -15.44 -5.40 2.68
N LEU A 63 -16.33 -5.09 3.61
CA LEU A 63 -17.18 -3.89 3.55
C LEU A 63 -16.35 -2.60 3.58
N ARG A 64 -15.14 -2.65 4.19
CA ARG A 64 -14.25 -1.50 4.29
C ARG A 64 -13.07 -1.54 3.32
N ARG A 65 -12.99 -2.55 2.44
CA ARG A 65 -11.88 -2.78 1.50
C ARG A 65 -10.52 -2.98 2.21
N ILE A 66 -10.55 -3.62 3.38
CA ILE A 66 -9.35 -3.94 4.17
C ILE A 66 -8.93 -5.39 3.98
N LEU A 67 -9.90 -6.31 3.84
CA LEU A 67 -9.67 -7.75 3.69
C LEU A 67 -10.80 -8.33 2.84
N PHE A 68 -10.67 -9.58 2.39
CA PHE A 68 -11.77 -10.28 1.72
C PHE A 68 -11.71 -11.79 1.97
N PRO A 69 -12.86 -12.50 1.99
CA PRO A 69 -12.93 -13.93 2.27
C PRO A 69 -12.68 -14.82 1.04
N GLU A 70 -12.56 -14.26 -0.16
CA GLU A 70 -12.39 -15.05 -1.37
C GLU A 70 -11.03 -15.74 -1.43
N THR A 71 -11.04 -16.97 -1.91
CA THR A 71 -9.86 -17.77 -2.22
C THR A 71 -9.92 -18.24 -3.68
N GLY A 72 -8.79 -18.59 -4.25
CA GLY A 72 -8.73 -19.09 -5.62
C GLY A 72 -7.31 -19.16 -6.16
N ARG A 73 -7.18 -19.72 -7.37
CA ARG A 73 -5.91 -19.84 -8.06
C ARG A 73 -5.92 -19.07 -9.37
N ASN A 74 -4.76 -18.61 -9.78
CA ASN A 74 -4.55 -17.83 -11.00
C ASN A 74 -5.49 -16.62 -11.09
N ILE A 75 -5.57 -15.85 -10.01
CA ILE A 75 -6.46 -14.68 -9.90
C ILE A 75 -5.77 -13.47 -10.54
N PRO A 76 -6.30 -12.91 -11.63
CA PRO A 76 -5.78 -11.67 -12.19
C PRO A 76 -5.88 -10.55 -11.16
N PHE A 77 -4.85 -9.72 -11.09
CA PHE A 77 -4.83 -8.55 -10.24
C PHE A 77 -4.27 -7.33 -10.96
N GLU A 78 -4.64 -6.17 -10.43
CA GLU A 78 -4.12 -4.88 -10.84
C GLU A 78 -3.71 -4.07 -9.60
N ILE A 79 -2.56 -3.41 -9.67
CA ILE A 79 -2.05 -2.48 -8.67
C ILE A 79 -2.10 -1.09 -9.29
N ARG A 80 -2.66 -0.11 -8.57
CA ARG A 80 -2.67 1.29 -8.98
C ARG A 80 -2.17 2.15 -7.83
N ASN A 81 -1.08 2.87 -8.08
CA ASN A 81 -0.52 3.82 -7.14
C ASN A 81 -0.64 5.23 -7.67
N TYR A 82 -1.20 6.12 -6.85
CA TYR A 82 -1.42 7.53 -7.19
C TYR A 82 -0.89 8.38 -6.05
N ALA A 83 -0.09 9.40 -6.38
CA ALA A 83 0.42 10.36 -5.43
C ALA A 83 -0.35 11.69 -5.54
N TYR A 84 -0.64 12.32 -4.40
CA TYR A 84 -1.38 13.57 -4.33
C TYR A 84 -1.17 14.24 -2.96
N LEU A 85 -1.45 15.54 -2.88
CA LEU A 85 -1.56 16.24 -1.60
C LEU A 85 -2.96 16.05 -1.03
N ASP A 86 -3.04 15.59 0.21
CA ASP A 86 -4.33 15.50 0.89
C ASP A 86 -4.88 16.89 1.27
N ARG A 87 -6.09 16.92 1.84
CA ARG A 87 -6.75 18.17 2.28
C ARG A 87 -5.99 18.96 3.34
N PHE A 88 -4.96 18.37 3.96
CA PHE A 88 -4.11 18.98 4.96
C PHE A 88 -2.73 19.37 4.39
N GLY A 89 -2.54 19.23 3.06
CA GLY A 89 -1.30 19.56 2.38
C GLY A 89 -0.20 18.52 2.58
N ARG A 90 -0.53 17.28 2.96
CA ARG A 90 0.46 16.21 3.19
C ARG A 90 0.63 15.35 1.95
N GLU A 91 1.88 15.05 1.64
CA GLU A 91 2.24 14.06 0.63
C GLU A 91 1.59 12.71 0.96
N THR A 92 0.75 12.23 0.03
CA THR A 92 -0.05 11.03 0.20
C THR A 92 0.04 10.15 -1.04
N VAL A 93 0.24 8.85 -0.86
CA VAL A 93 0.20 7.87 -1.95
C VAL A 93 -0.90 6.85 -1.67
N THR A 94 -1.84 6.67 -2.59
CA THR A 94 -2.76 5.52 -2.51
C THR A 94 -2.08 4.30 -3.09
N TRP A 95 -2.20 3.14 -2.44
CA TRP A 95 -1.95 1.84 -3.06
C TRP A 95 -3.26 1.09 -3.15
N LYS A 96 -3.75 0.92 -4.38
CA LYS A 96 -4.99 0.19 -4.64
C LYS A 96 -4.65 -1.13 -5.28
N ARG A 97 -5.16 -2.22 -4.71
CA ARG A 97 -5.06 -3.55 -5.30
C ARG A 97 -6.45 -4.04 -5.67
N LEU A 98 -6.61 -4.45 -6.92
CA LEU A 98 -7.85 -4.96 -7.47
C LEU A 98 -7.64 -6.43 -7.81
N PHE A 99 -8.52 -7.30 -7.33
CA PHE A 99 -8.49 -8.74 -7.59
C PHE A 99 -9.76 -9.15 -8.35
N PHE A 100 -9.59 -9.84 -9.46
CA PHE A 100 -10.67 -10.22 -10.36
C PHE A 100 -11.01 -11.70 -10.18
N PHE A 101 -11.81 -12.01 -9.15
CA PHE A 101 -12.32 -13.37 -8.97
C PHE A 101 -13.44 -13.68 -9.97
N PRO A 102 -13.69 -14.97 -10.29
CA PRO A 102 -14.71 -15.35 -11.27
C PRO A 102 -16.11 -14.76 -11.01
N ALA A 103 -16.50 -14.63 -9.74
CA ALA A 103 -17.83 -14.19 -9.35
C ALA A 103 -17.91 -12.70 -8.93
N ARG A 104 -16.77 -12.03 -8.71
CA ARG A 104 -16.73 -10.64 -8.22
C ARG A 104 -15.34 -10.03 -8.26
N LYS A 105 -15.33 -8.70 -8.27
CA LYS A 105 -14.14 -7.89 -8.06
C LYS A 105 -13.95 -7.59 -6.58
N ARG A 106 -12.72 -7.67 -6.07
CA ARG A 106 -12.33 -7.18 -4.74
C ARG A 106 -11.34 -6.05 -4.85
N GLU A 107 -11.51 -5.06 -3.99
CA GLU A 107 -10.63 -3.90 -3.89
C GLU A 107 -10.05 -3.86 -2.50
N PHE A 108 -8.75 -3.62 -2.42
CA PHE A 108 -7.99 -3.40 -1.21
C PHE A 108 -7.35 -2.02 -1.33
N ASP A 109 -7.78 -1.09 -0.47
CA ASP A 109 -7.36 0.30 -0.53
C ASP A 109 -6.44 0.62 0.65
N GLU A 110 -5.26 1.16 0.34
CA GLU A 110 -4.26 1.59 1.29
C GLU A 110 -3.87 3.04 1.01
N PHE A 111 -3.60 3.81 2.06
CA PHE A 111 -3.17 5.19 1.97
C PHE A 111 -1.89 5.38 2.79
N PHE A 112 -0.84 5.79 2.12
CA PHE A 112 0.45 6.10 2.72
C PHE A 112 0.56 7.59 2.90
N VAL A 113 0.84 8.03 4.12
CA VAL A 113 1.11 9.43 4.43
C VAL A 113 2.43 9.50 5.17
N PHE A 114 3.30 10.44 4.81
CA PHE A 114 4.50 10.67 5.61
C PHE A 114 4.16 11.50 6.86
N SER A 115 4.48 10.97 8.04
CA SER A 115 4.31 11.70 9.30
C SER A 115 5.56 12.52 9.60
N GLU A 116 5.45 13.84 9.55
CA GLU A 116 6.54 14.74 9.92
C GLU A 116 6.97 14.59 11.38
N SER A 117 6.01 14.40 12.29
CA SER A 117 6.27 14.30 13.73
C SER A 117 7.00 13.01 14.09
N ARG A 118 6.67 11.90 13.41
CA ARG A 118 7.30 10.58 13.64
C ARG A 118 8.45 10.28 12.69
N ARG A 119 8.65 11.13 11.67
CA ARG A 119 9.59 10.92 10.55
C ARG A 119 9.47 9.54 9.91
N THR A 120 8.25 9.02 9.81
CA THR A 120 7.97 7.69 9.28
C THR A 120 6.74 7.70 8.38
N PRO A 121 6.68 6.86 7.33
CA PRO A 121 5.44 6.56 6.63
C PRO A 121 4.44 5.87 7.54
N ILE A 122 3.20 6.34 7.51
CA ILE A 122 2.04 5.71 8.16
C ILE A 122 1.16 5.15 7.05
N LEU A 123 0.82 3.86 7.15
CA LEU A 123 -0.16 3.20 6.29
C LEU A 123 -1.52 3.19 6.98
N TYR A 124 -2.51 3.73 6.30
CA TYR A 124 -3.91 3.59 6.66
C TYR A 124 -4.57 2.57 5.73
N ALA A 125 -5.07 1.47 6.30
CA ALA A 125 -5.78 0.45 5.55
C ALA A 125 -7.30 0.71 5.54
N GLY A 126 -7.89 0.54 4.37
CA GLY A 126 -9.31 0.64 4.12
C GLY A 126 -9.81 2.05 3.86
N THR A 127 -11.04 2.10 3.37
CA THR A 127 -11.75 3.32 2.96
C THR A 127 -11.94 4.36 4.06
N HIS A 128 -11.92 3.95 5.33
CA HIS A 128 -12.19 4.82 6.48
C HIS A 128 -10.94 5.05 7.37
N GLN A 129 -9.75 4.60 6.94
CA GLN A 129 -8.47 4.89 7.61
C GLN A 129 -8.38 4.55 9.12
N HIS A 130 -9.25 3.68 9.64
CA HIS A 130 -9.28 3.33 11.08
C HIS A 130 -8.17 2.37 11.51
N LEU A 131 -7.49 1.71 10.56
CA LEU A 131 -6.34 0.86 10.86
C LEU A 131 -5.08 1.56 10.37
N SER A 132 -4.32 2.13 11.31
CA SER A 132 -3.00 2.70 11.05
C SER A 132 -1.91 1.71 11.44
N VAL A 133 -0.95 1.53 10.56
CA VAL A 133 0.24 0.73 10.82
C VAL A 133 1.47 1.55 10.45
N ASP A 134 2.44 1.62 11.37
CA ASP A 134 3.72 2.26 11.11
C ASP A 134 4.54 1.30 10.26
N LEU A 135 5.01 1.76 9.09
CA LEU A 135 5.78 0.93 8.18
C LEU A 135 7.25 1.31 8.23
N HIS A 136 8.08 0.30 8.47
CA HIS A 136 9.52 0.38 8.38
C HIS A 136 9.96 -0.36 7.13
N PHE A 137 10.57 0.40 6.23
CA PHE A 137 11.18 -0.11 5.02
C PHE A 137 12.65 -0.40 5.32
N SER A 138 13.11 -1.58 4.93
CA SER A 138 14.55 -1.86 4.85
C SER A 138 14.88 -2.53 3.52
N VAL A 139 16.10 -2.33 3.07
CA VAL A 139 16.62 -2.93 1.84
C VAL A 139 17.69 -3.94 2.21
N ASP A 140 17.60 -5.11 1.61
CA ASP A 140 18.66 -6.11 1.52
C ASP A 140 18.81 -6.46 0.04
N ILE A 141 19.87 -7.15 -0.34
CA ILE A 141 20.27 -7.37 -1.75
C ILE A 141 19.04 -7.69 -2.63
N GLU A 142 18.64 -6.69 -3.43
CA GLU A 142 17.49 -6.67 -4.36
C GLU A 142 16.07 -6.86 -3.77
N ARG A 143 15.91 -6.85 -2.44
CA ARG A 143 14.63 -7.04 -1.76
C ARG A 143 14.25 -5.85 -0.88
N ILE A 144 12.98 -5.47 -0.92
CA ILE A 144 12.37 -4.61 0.11
C ILE A 144 11.76 -5.49 1.17
N TYR A 145 12.12 -5.25 2.42
CA TYR A 145 11.35 -5.71 3.57
C TYR A 145 10.42 -4.60 4.04
N LEU A 146 9.15 -4.97 4.16
CA LEU A 146 8.11 -4.16 4.77
C LEU A 146 7.83 -4.79 6.13
N SER A 147 8.26 -4.13 7.20
CA SER A 147 7.86 -4.51 8.55
C SER A 147 6.89 -3.48 9.08
N SER A 148 5.86 -3.95 9.78
CA SER A 148 4.73 -3.13 10.17
C SER A 148 4.56 -3.23 11.68
N SER A 149 4.62 -2.11 12.41
CA SER A 149 4.30 -2.06 13.84
C SER A 149 2.96 -1.35 14.01
N GLY A 150 1.97 -2.05 14.57
CA GLY A 150 0.60 -1.54 14.68
C GLY A 150 0.35 -0.91 16.03
N THR A 151 -0.16 0.32 16.05
CA THR A 151 -0.98 0.83 17.17
C THR A 151 -2.40 1.00 16.67
N GLN A 152 -3.32 0.17 17.18
CA GLN A 152 -4.74 0.28 16.89
C GLN A 152 -5.28 1.47 17.70
N SER A 153 -5.65 2.55 17.01
CA SER A 153 -6.36 3.65 17.65
C SER A 153 -7.80 3.19 17.87
N ALA A 154 -8.16 2.91 19.12
CA ALA A 154 -9.53 2.63 19.55
C ALA A 154 -10.42 3.87 19.45
#